data_AF-A0A1F2QG77-F1
#
_entry.id   AF-A0A1F2QG77-F1
#
_cell.length_a   1.000
_cell.length_b   1.000
_cell.length_c   1.000
_cell.angle_alpha   90.00
_cell.angle_beta   90.00
_cell.angle_gamma   90.00
#
_symmetry.space_group_name_H-M   'P 1'
#
loop_
_entity.id
_entity.type
_entity.pdbx_description
1 polymer ?
#
loop_
_entity_poly.entity_id
_entity_poly.type
_entity_poly.pdbx_seq_one_letter_code
_entity_poly.pdbx_strand_id
1 'polypeptide(L)'
;MDNASTDATAEVARSAWPTDFQVPLRIVHESALGLSNARWRGFLEACYQVVSFIDDDNWVSPDWLRTAHEVFDRDPELAACGGFNEVAFDGRPPAWFDAYKWSFAVGPQGPSPDTADTNAPSLWGAGLTVRLAAWHGLQQCGFVPLLRDRTGSALSGAGDTELCLALRLAGWRLRYEPRLRLTHFLPSWRLHWSYLRRLHRAFGASTVGTDPYYAALEPIPPKGRAWVRHTWEWQSAVVLKHFVTHPKTLFRLFSRAGEGNPIALSAEGQVGRLRALLKTRGEYNASFVRVRGAAWAARDDSSDREQHRKPARSDGITKVE
;
A
#
# COMPACT_ATOMS: atom_id res chain seq x y z
N MET A 1 -18.18 3.12 -5.96
CA MET A 1 -17.79 2.46 -7.23
C MET A 1 -18.39 1.08 -7.20
N ASP A 2 -19.21 0.71 -8.18
CA ASP A 2 -19.72 -0.65 -8.34
C ASP A 2 -18.82 -1.37 -9.35
N ASN A 3 -18.09 -2.41 -8.91
CA ASN A 3 -17.14 -3.12 -9.76
C ASN A 3 -17.68 -4.48 -10.19
N ALA A 4 -18.60 -4.45 -11.15
CA ALA A 4 -19.23 -5.64 -11.70
C ALA A 4 -19.90 -6.52 -10.62
N SER A 5 -20.54 -5.90 -9.62
CA SER A 5 -21.35 -6.65 -8.66
C SER A 5 -22.46 -7.43 -9.35
N THR A 6 -22.69 -8.66 -8.91
CA THR A 6 -23.72 -9.56 -9.46
C THR A 6 -24.97 -9.64 -8.60
N ASP A 7 -25.02 -8.86 -7.52
CA ASP A 7 -26.12 -8.78 -6.57
C ASP A 7 -26.74 -7.36 -6.58
N ALA A 8 -27.61 -7.09 -5.61
CA ALA A 8 -28.31 -5.81 -5.49
C ALA A 8 -27.46 -4.66 -4.92
N THR A 9 -26.12 -4.76 -4.90
CA THR A 9 -25.23 -3.75 -4.27
C THR A 9 -25.57 -2.31 -4.70
N ALA A 10 -25.69 -2.05 -6.00
CA ALA A 10 -25.96 -0.70 -6.50
C ALA A 10 -27.36 -0.19 -6.13
N GLU A 11 -28.34 -1.09 -6.05
CA GLU A 11 -29.73 -0.76 -5.67
C GLU A 11 -29.81 -0.45 -4.18
N VAL A 12 -29.19 -1.29 -3.35
CA VAL A 12 -29.07 -1.09 -1.90
C VAL A 12 -28.40 0.25 -1.61
N ALA A 13 -27.26 0.54 -2.25
CA ALA A 13 -26.55 1.82 -2.07
C ALA A 13 -27.44 3.03 -2.43
N ARG A 14 -28.22 2.95 -3.50
CA ARG A 14 -29.16 4.00 -3.91
C ARG A 14 -30.29 4.19 -2.89
N SER A 15 -30.84 3.09 -2.39
CA SER A 15 -31.94 3.13 -1.41
C SER A 15 -31.52 3.59 -0.02
N ALA A 16 -30.27 3.34 0.36
CA ALA A 16 -29.71 3.71 1.66
C ALA A 16 -29.26 5.18 1.71
N TRP A 17 -29.04 5.83 0.56
CA TRP A 17 -28.62 7.22 0.52
C TRP A 17 -29.81 8.16 0.74
N PRO A 18 -29.74 9.10 1.71
CA PRO A 18 -30.85 9.99 1.98
C PRO A 18 -31.13 10.91 0.78
N THR A 19 -32.39 11.04 0.40
CA THR A 19 -32.82 11.84 -0.76
C THR A 19 -32.70 13.34 -0.50
N ASP A 20 -32.65 13.75 0.76
CA ASP A 20 -32.51 15.12 1.25
C ASP A 20 -31.07 15.47 1.66
N PHE A 21 -30.10 14.57 1.46
CA PHE A 21 -28.71 14.83 1.78
C PHE A 21 -28.08 15.85 0.82
N GLN A 22 -27.30 16.78 1.35
CA GLN A 22 -26.71 17.88 0.55
C GLN A 22 -25.69 17.40 -0.49
N VAL A 23 -25.09 16.23 -0.30
CA VAL A 23 -24.12 15.65 -1.23
C VAL A 23 -24.81 14.56 -2.05
N PRO A 24 -24.87 14.68 -3.38
CA PRO A 24 -25.52 13.67 -4.21
C PRO A 24 -24.70 12.37 -4.26
N LEU A 25 -25.38 11.24 -4.20
CA LEU A 25 -24.76 9.94 -4.50
C LEU A 25 -24.60 9.77 -6.00
N ARG A 26 -23.38 9.44 -6.44
CA ARG A 26 -23.12 8.98 -7.79
C ARG A 26 -22.59 7.55 -7.76
N ILE A 27 -23.33 6.65 -8.39
CA ILE A 27 -22.91 5.27 -8.59
C ILE A 27 -22.32 5.16 -10.00
N VAL A 28 -21.05 4.78 -10.08
CA VAL A 28 -20.36 4.52 -11.34
C VAL A 28 -20.04 3.03 -11.41
N HIS A 29 -20.39 2.43 -12.55
CA HIS A 29 -20.14 1.03 -12.85
C HIS A 29 -18.78 0.86 -13.55
N GLU A 30 -17.97 -0.07 -13.05
CA GLU A 30 -16.71 -0.50 -13.66
C GLU A 30 -16.81 -1.99 -14.03
N SER A 31 -16.89 -2.27 -15.33
CA SER A 31 -17.09 -3.61 -15.86
C SER A 31 -15.87 -4.53 -15.72
N ALA A 32 -14.66 -3.96 -15.65
CA ALA A 32 -13.45 -4.75 -15.50
C ALA A 32 -13.23 -5.13 -14.03
N LEU A 33 -13.57 -6.36 -13.67
CA LEU A 33 -13.43 -6.86 -12.30
C LEU A 33 -11.99 -6.71 -11.78
N GLY A 34 -11.83 -6.16 -10.57
CA GLY A 34 -10.56 -6.01 -9.87
C GLY A 34 -10.50 -4.72 -9.05
N LEU A 35 -10.00 -4.81 -7.81
CA LEU A 35 -9.92 -3.67 -6.88
C LEU A 35 -9.10 -2.50 -7.47
N SER A 36 -8.02 -2.78 -8.19
CA SER A 36 -7.22 -1.73 -8.84
C SER A 36 -8.03 -1.02 -9.93
N ASN A 37 -8.84 -1.73 -10.73
CA ASN A 37 -9.67 -1.11 -11.78
C ASN A 37 -10.72 -0.18 -11.15
N ALA A 38 -11.40 -0.65 -10.09
CA ALA A 38 -12.35 0.17 -9.34
C ALA A 38 -11.70 1.44 -8.78
N ARG A 39 -10.48 1.32 -8.23
CA ARG A 39 -9.71 2.45 -7.70
C ARG A 39 -9.33 3.45 -8.78
N TRP A 40 -8.81 2.98 -9.91
CA TRP A 40 -8.40 3.85 -11.02
C TRP A 40 -9.60 4.54 -11.65
N ARG A 41 -10.72 3.83 -11.79
CA ARG A 41 -11.98 4.45 -12.18
C ARG A 41 -12.41 5.52 -11.18
N GLY A 42 -12.25 5.24 -9.88
CA GLY A 42 -12.34 6.21 -8.78
C GLY A 42 -11.61 7.52 -9.06
N PHE A 43 -10.33 7.44 -9.40
CA PHE A 43 -9.52 8.62 -9.71
C PHE A 43 -9.98 9.35 -10.96
N LEU A 44 -10.30 8.64 -12.04
CA LEU A 44 -10.74 9.24 -13.31
C LEU A 44 -12.06 10.01 -13.16
N GLU A 45 -12.93 9.51 -12.29
CA GLU A 45 -14.25 10.07 -12.06
C GLU A 45 -14.26 11.17 -10.98
N ALA A 46 -13.20 11.31 -10.21
CA ALA A 46 -13.14 12.27 -9.12
C ALA A 46 -13.15 13.72 -9.64
N CYS A 47 -14.02 14.55 -9.06
CA CYS A 47 -14.14 15.96 -9.43
C CYS A 47 -13.45 16.92 -8.46
N TYR A 48 -12.78 16.38 -7.43
CA TYR A 48 -12.17 17.15 -6.34
C TYR A 48 -10.69 16.80 -6.19
N GLN A 49 -9.96 17.66 -5.49
CA GLN A 49 -8.49 17.56 -5.36
C GLN A 49 -8.03 16.37 -4.51
N VAL A 50 -8.90 15.82 -3.67
CA VAL A 50 -8.61 14.75 -2.71
C VAL A 50 -9.68 13.67 -2.82
N VAL A 51 -9.26 12.40 -2.80
CA VAL A 51 -10.12 11.22 -2.92
C VAL A 51 -9.86 10.29 -1.74
N SER A 52 -10.89 9.92 -0.98
CA SER A 52 -10.81 8.86 0.03
C SER A 52 -11.38 7.55 -0.52
N PHE A 53 -10.67 6.44 -0.33
CA PHE A 53 -11.13 5.08 -0.63
C PHE A 53 -11.64 4.41 0.64
N ILE A 54 -12.95 4.18 0.68
CA ILE A 54 -13.64 3.48 1.76
C ILE A 54 -14.31 2.25 1.16
N ASP A 55 -13.98 1.05 1.66
CA ASP A 55 -14.60 -0.20 1.20
C ASP A 55 -16.04 -0.28 1.74
N ASP A 56 -16.89 -1.07 1.07
CA ASP A 56 -18.31 -1.24 1.41
C ASP A 56 -18.54 -1.95 2.77
N ASP A 57 -17.50 -2.62 3.29
CA ASP A 57 -17.45 -3.24 4.60
C ASP A 57 -16.80 -2.34 5.68
N ASN A 58 -16.70 -1.02 5.44
CA ASN A 58 -16.08 -0.08 6.37
C ASN A 58 -16.99 1.11 6.72
N TRP A 59 -16.82 1.63 7.94
CA TRP A 59 -17.42 2.89 8.39
C TRP A 59 -16.34 3.89 8.78
N VAL A 60 -16.57 5.17 8.55
CA VAL A 60 -15.65 6.24 8.93
C VAL A 60 -16.23 7.11 10.04
N SER A 61 -15.36 7.76 10.80
CA SER A 61 -15.80 8.71 11.83
C SER A 61 -16.57 9.90 11.24
N PRO A 62 -17.51 10.51 12.00
CA PRO A 62 -18.30 11.65 11.50
C PRO A 62 -17.47 12.86 11.04
N ASP A 63 -16.24 12.98 11.51
CA ASP A 63 -15.31 14.07 11.19
C ASP A 63 -14.31 13.74 10.09
N TRP A 64 -14.40 12.56 9.45
CA TRP A 64 -13.46 12.07 8.44
C TRP A 64 -13.15 13.11 7.35
N LEU A 65 -14.18 13.66 6.71
CA LEU A 65 -14.01 14.61 5.60
C LEU A 65 -13.37 15.93 6.05
N ARG A 66 -13.76 16.44 7.23
CA ARG A 66 -13.19 17.65 7.82
C ARG A 66 -11.70 17.44 8.12
N THR A 67 -11.36 16.34 8.78
CA THR A 67 -9.98 15.99 9.13
C THR A 67 -9.13 15.80 7.88
N ALA A 68 -9.64 15.09 6.87
CA ALA A 68 -8.95 14.92 5.59
C ALA A 68 -8.68 16.28 4.92
N HIS A 69 -9.70 17.14 4.83
CA HIS A 69 -9.54 18.49 4.28
C HIS A 69 -8.46 19.28 5.02
N GLU A 70 -8.53 19.38 6.35
CA GLU A 70 -7.52 20.09 7.16
C GLU A 70 -6.10 19.58 6.93
N VAL A 71 -5.92 18.25 6.81
CA VAL A 71 -4.60 17.64 6.61
C VAL A 71 -4.02 18.00 5.24
N PHE A 72 -4.82 17.90 4.18
CA PHE A 72 -4.35 18.20 2.82
C PHE A 72 -4.25 19.70 2.53
N ASP A 73 -5.04 20.54 3.21
CA ASP A 73 -4.94 21.99 3.09
C ASP A 73 -3.64 22.52 3.72
N ARG A 74 -3.25 21.97 4.89
CA ARG A 74 -2.03 22.37 5.60
C ARG A 74 -0.73 21.89 4.96
N ASP A 75 -0.78 20.82 4.17
CA ASP A 75 0.42 20.18 3.62
C ASP A 75 0.31 19.95 2.10
N PRO A 76 0.73 20.92 1.28
CA PRO A 76 0.71 20.81 -0.17
C PRO A 76 1.59 19.69 -0.74
N GLU A 77 2.63 19.25 -0.01
CA GLU A 77 3.54 18.17 -0.44
C GLU A 77 3.06 16.77 -0.02
N LEU A 78 1.89 16.69 0.62
CA LEU A 78 1.28 15.42 0.99
C LEU A 78 0.58 14.79 -0.21
N ALA A 79 0.99 13.57 -0.58
CA ALA A 79 0.30 12.79 -1.60
C ALA A 79 -0.80 11.91 -1.05
N ALA A 80 -0.58 11.27 0.11
CA ALA A 80 -1.56 10.38 0.68
C ALA A 80 -1.58 10.40 2.20
N CYS A 81 -2.74 10.14 2.77
CA CYS A 81 -2.98 10.05 4.19
C CYS A 81 -3.77 8.79 4.52
N GLY A 82 -3.31 8.03 5.51
CA GLY A 82 -4.02 6.88 6.08
C GLY A 82 -4.37 7.12 7.54
N GLY A 83 -5.29 6.31 8.06
CA GLY A 83 -5.88 6.49 9.37
C GLY A 83 -5.61 5.36 10.36
N PHE A 84 -6.29 5.43 11.51
CA PHE A 84 -6.38 4.35 12.47
C PHE A 84 -7.58 3.46 12.12
N ASN A 85 -7.34 2.15 12.01
CA ASN A 85 -8.40 1.21 11.69
C ASN A 85 -8.80 0.40 12.94
N GLU A 86 -9.99 0.69 13.47
CA GLU A 86 -10.71 -0.12 14.43
C GLU A 86 -11.31 -1.36 13.74
N VAL A 87 -11.77 -2.33 14.53
CA VAL A 87 -12.34 -3.57 13.99
C VAL A 87 -13.71 -3.84 14.59
N ALA A 88 -14.64 -4.24 13.73
CA ALA A 88 -15.91 -4.84 14.11
C ALA A 88 -15.93 -6.28 13.59
N PHE A 89 -16.51 -7.20 14.37
CA PHE A 89 -16.54 -8.61 14.02
C PHE A 89 -17.96 -9.11 13.81
N ASP A 90 -18.11 -10.00 12.84
CA ASP A 90 -19.22 -10.95 12.80
C ASP A 90 -18.88 -12.16 13.69
N GLY A 91 -19.25 -12.09 14.97
CA GLY A 91 -18.98 -13.13 15.96
C GLY A 91 -17.78 -12.85 16.87
N ARG A 92 -17.17 -13.91 17.41
CA ARG A 92 -16.05 -13.80 18.35
C ARG A 92 -14.70 -13.95 17.63
N PRO A 93 -13.73 -13.05 17.85
CA PRO A 93 -12.41 -13.20 17.28
C PRO A 93 -11.70 -14.43 17.87
N PRO A 94 -10.88 -15.14 17.09
CA PRO A 94 -10.06 -16.23 17.59
C PRO A 94 -8.95 -15.71 18.51
N ALA A 95 -8.44 -16.56 19.40
CA ALA A 95 -7.41 -16.19 20.37
C ALA A 95 -6.10 -15.66 19.73
N TRP A 96 -5.81 -16.03 18.49
CA TRP A 96 -4.64 -15.54 17.75
C TRP A 96 -4.86 -14.19 17.07
N PHE A 97 -6.09 -13.65 17.03
CA PHE A 97 -6.42 -12.47 16.24
C PHE A 97 -5.54 -11.27 16.58
N ASP A 98 -5.39 -10.95 17.86
CA ASP A 98 -4.62 -9.78 18.29
C ASP A 98 -3.15 -9.83 17.85
N ALA A 99 -2.55 -11.01 17.79
CA ALA A 99 -1.18 -11.20 17.33
C ALA A 99 -1.02 -10.95 15.82
N TYR A 100 -2.10 -11.03 15.04
CA TYR A 100 -2.07 -10.98 13.58
C TYR A 100 -3.01 -9.94 12.97
N LYS A 101 -3.68 -9.11 13.78
CA LYS A 101 -4.68 -8.12 13.32
C LYS A 101 -4.15 -7.13 12.29
N TRP A 102 -2.85 -6.83 12.31
CA TRP A 102 -2.18 -6.02 11.30
C TRP A 102 -2.33 -6.59 9.88
N SER A 103 -2.39 -7.93 9.75
CA SER A 103 -2.64 -8.61 8.47
C SER A 103 -4.01 -8.26 7.87
N PHE A 104 -4.94 -7.78 8.70
CA PHE A 104 -6.28 -7.37 8.28
C PHE A 104 -6.40 -5.85 8.15
N ALA A 105 -5.29 -5.10 8.16
CA ALA A 105 -5.31 -3.65 8.18
C ALA A 105 -6.09 -3.10 9.38
N VAL A 106 -5.81 -3.63 10.58
CA VAL A 106 -6.40 -3.20 11.87
C VAL A 106 -5.29 -2.69 12.79
N GLY A 107 -5.51 -1.52 13.39
CA GLY A 107 -4.59 -0.84 14.30
C GLY A 107 -4.03 0.48 13.74
N PRO A 108 -2.98 1.03 14.38
CA PRO A 108 -2.28 2.21 13.88
C PRO A 108 -1.39 1.87 12.67
N GLN A 109 -1.20 2.86 11.80
CA GLN A 109 -0.24 2.80 10.68
C GLN A 109 1.04 3.60 10.96
N GLY A 110 1.07 4.36 12.06
CA GLY A 110 2.23 5.12 12.54
C GLY A 110 2.85 4.55 13.82
N PRO A 111 3.74 5.30 14.49
CA PRO A 111 4.52 4.82 15.63
C PRO A 111 3.67 4.49 16.85
N SER A 112 2.50 5.13 17.00
CA SER A 112 1.56 4.85 18.08
C SER A 112 0.11 5.15 17.63
N PRO A 113 -0.91 4.66 18.36
CA PRO A 113 -2.32 4.97 18.11
C PRO A 113 -2.64 6.46 18.00
N ASP A 114 -1.97 7.31 18.77
CA ASP A 114 -2.33 8.73 18.92
C ASP A 114 -1.26 9.68 18.35
N THR A 115 -0.19 9.14 17.77
CA THR A 115 0.93 9.93 17.23
C THR A 115 0.92 9.88 15.71
N ALA A 116 0.66 11.04 15.09
CA ALA A 116 0.79 11.19 13.64
C ALA A 116 2.23 10.91 13.17
N ASP A 117 2.36 10.30 11.99
CA ASP A 117 3.63 10.16 11.28
C ASP A 117 3.56 11.00 10.02
N THR A 118 4.41 12.01 9.89
CA THR A 118 4.41 12.93 8.74
C THR A 118 5.22 12.40 7.55
N ASN A 119 5.82 11.21 7.68
CA ASN A 119 6.58 10.55 6.62
C ASN A 119 6.39 9.03 6.67
N ALA A 120 5.14 8.60 6.71
CA ALA A 120 4.78 7.19 6.83
C ALA A 120 5.37 6.35 5.67
N PRO A 121 5.94 5.17 5.95
CA PRO A 121 6.62 4.39 4.91
C PRO A 121 5.66 3.72 3.93
N SER A 122 4.46 3.37 4.38
CA SER A 122 3.38 2.77 3.59
C SER A 122 2.05 2.97 4.33
N LEU A 123 0.96 2.97 3.59
CA LEU A 123 -0.41 3.12 4.09
C LEU A 123 -1.31 2.00 3.52
N TRP A 124 -2.33 1.61 4.28
CA TRP A 124 -3.33 0.64 3.85
C TRP A 124 -4.36 1.28 2.93
N GLY A 125 -4.83 0.51 1.94
CA GLY A 125 -5.88 0.92 1.01
C GLY A 125 -7.21 1.25 1.70
N ALA A 126 -7.53 0.53 2.80
CA ALA A 126 -8.73 0.78 3.61
C ALA A 126 -8.58 2.12 4.35
N GLY A 127 -9.35 3.12 3.91
CA GLY A 127 -9.26 4.48 4.43
C GLY A 127 -8.15 5.32 3.79
N LEU A 128 -7.54 4.86 2.70
CA LEU A 128 -6.50 5.63 2.02
C LEU A 128 -7.11 6.87 1.38
N THR A 129 -6.59 8.04 1.74
CA THR A 129 -6.96 9.31 1.14
C THR A 129 -5.79 9.83 0.30
N VAL A 130 -6.03 10.24 -0.94
CA VAL A 130 -4.99 10.57 -1.93
C VAL A 130 -5.27 11.92 -2.58
N ARG A 131 -4.23 12.75 -2.71
CA ARG A 131 -4.24 13.97 -3.53
C ARG A 131 -4.23 13.58 -5.01
N LEU A 132 -5.26 13.98 -5.74
CA LEU A 132 -5.45 13.60 -7.13
C LEU A 132 -4.31 14.09 -8.04
N ALA A 133 -3.74 15.26 -7.76
CA ALA A 133 -2.58 15.78 -8.48
C ALA A 133 -1.35 14.87 -8.39
N ALA A 134 -1.12 14.21 -7.24
CA ALA A 134 0.01 13.29 -7.08
C ALA A 134 -0.18 12.02 -7.92
N TRP A 135 -1.40 11.48 -7.95
CA TRP A 135 -1.76 10.38 -8.84
C TRP A 135 -1.63 10.74 -10.32
N HIS A 136 -2.16 11.91 -10.73
CA HIS A 136 -2.05 12.38 -12.11
C HIS A 136 -0.59 12.59 -12.52
N GLY A 137 0.27 13.10 -11.64
CA GLY A 137 1.70 13.21 -11.90
C GLY A 137 2.34 11.86 -12.23
N LEU A 138 2.04 10.81 -11.44
CA LEU A 138 2.49 9.45 -11.76
C LEU A 138 2.01 8.99 -13.13
N GLN A 139 0.71 9.15 -13.43
CA GLN A 139 0.09 8.72 -14.69
C GLN A 139 0.67 9.45 -15.91
N GLN A 140 0.82 10.77 -15.83
CA GLN A 140 1.39 11.60 -16.91
C GLN A 140 2.83 11.22 -17.22
N CYS A 141 3.58 10.75 -16.22
CA CYS A 141 4.94 10.25 -16.36
C CYS A 141 5.01 8.73 -16.65
N GLY A 142 3.90 8.10 -17.04
CA GLY A 142 3.85 6.73 -17.54
C GLY A 142 3.92 5.65 -16.46
N PHE A 143 3.44 5.92 -15.24
CA PHE A 143 3.38 4.92 -14.17
C PHE A 143 2.45 3.76 -14.54
N VAL A 144 3.01 2.55 -14.53
CA VAL A 144 2.28 1.28 -14.72
C VAL A 144 2.56 0.38 -13.52
N PRO A 145 1.54 0.06 -12.71
CA PRO A 145 1.66 -0.87 -11.59
C PRO A 145 2.17 -2.26 -11.99
N LEU A 146 3.03 -2.85 -11.18
CA LEU A 146 3.54 -4.22 -11.31
C LEU A 146 2.60 -5.21 -10.64
N LEU A 147 1.95 -4.79 -9.56
CA LEU A 147 1.01 -5.60 -8.82
C LEU A 147 -0.40 -5.39 -9.34
N ARG A 148 -1.19 -6.45 -9.22
CA ARG A 148 -2.65 -6.39 -9.38
C ARG A 148 -3.25 -6.71 -8.03
N ASP A 149 -4.22 -5.91 -7.59
CA ASP A 149 -4.95 -6.19 -6.35
C ASP A 149 -5.93 -7.37 -6.53
N ARG A 150 -6.81 -7.55 -5.53
CA ARG A 150 -7.81 -8.62 -5.50
C ARG A 150 -8.68 -8.59 -6.74
N THR A 151 -8.91 -9.76 -7.31
CA THR A 151 -9.82 -9.98 -8.45
C THR A 151 -10.61 -11.25 -8.18
N GLY A 152 -11.93 -11.15 -8.08
CA GLY A 152 -12.78 -12.27 -7.66
C GLY A 152 -12.31 -12.86 -6.32
N SER A 153 -12.13 -14.18 -6.25
CA SER A 153 -11.68 -14.88 -5.04
C SER A 153 -10.17 -14.85 -4.79
N ALA A 154 -9.39 -14.18 -5.66
CA ALA A 154 -7.93 -14.10 -5.51
C ALA A 154 -7.56 -13.08 -4.43
N LEU A 155 -6.66 -13.49 -3.53
CA LEU A 155 -6.15 -12.63 -2.44
C LEU A 155 -4.92 -11.82 -2.84
N SER A 156 -4.63 -11.67 -4.13
CA SER A 156 -3.59 -10.75 -4.60
C SER A 156 -3.80 -9.35 -4.02
N GLY A 157 -2.71 -8.65 -3.70
CA GLY A 157 -2.81 -7.36 -3.00
C GLY A 157 -1.48 -6.63 -3.00
N ALA A 158 -1.38 -5.64 -2.11
CA ALA A 158 -0.28 -4.69 -1.99
C ALA A 158 -0.21 -3.62 -3.11
N GLY A 159 -1.28 -3.43 -3.90
CA GLY A 159 -1.36 -2.30 -4.82
C GLY A 159 -1.48 -0.95 -4.11
N ASP A 160 -1.99 -0.93 -2.88
CA ASP A 160 -1.91 0.21 -1.95
C ASP A 160 -0.47 0.52 -1.55
N THR A 161 0.30 -0.51 -1.19
CA THR A 161 1.73 -0.40 -0.86
C THR A 161 2.53 0.05 -2.07
N GLU A 162 2.27 -0.52 -3.26
CA GLU A 162 2.92 -0.10 -4.50
C GLU A 162 2.64 1.36 -4.84
N LEU A 163 1.39 1.82 -4.68
CA LEU A 163 1.04 3.22 -4.85
C LEU A 163 1.80 4.10 -3.85
N CYS A 164 1.86 3.72 -2.58
CA CYS A 164 2.63 4.43 -1.55
C CYS A 164 4.11 4.55 -1.92
N LEU A 165 4.72 3.45 -2.35
CA LEU A 165 6.13 3.43 -2.74
C LEU A 165 6.39 4.28 -4.00
N ALA A 166 5.51 4.21 -5.00
CA ALA A 166 5.59 5.03 -6.21
C ALA A 166 5.49 6.53 -5.89
N LEU A 167 4.54 6.93 -5.04
CA LEU A 167 4.38 8.32 -4.60
C LEU A 167 5.63 8.82 -3.85
N ARG A 168 6.19 8.01 -2.96
CA ARG A 168 7.43 8.34 -2.23
C ARG A 168 8.62 8.49 -3.17
N LEU A 169 8.78 7.57 -4.13
CA LEU A 169 9.82 7.67 -5.15
C LEU A 169 9.64 8.89 -6.05
N ALA A 170 8.40 9.34 -6.29
CA ALA A 170 8.09 10.58 -6.98
C ALA A 170 8.34 11.85 -6.12
N GLY A 171 8.87 11.71 -4.91
CA GLY A 171 9.24 12.82 -4.02
C GLY A 171 8.11 13.30 -3.10
N TRP A 172 6.95 12.64 -3.10
CA TRP A 172 5.84 13.01 -2.23
C TRP A 172 5.97 12.44 -0.81
N ARG A 173 5.37 13.14 0.15
CA ARG A 173 5.24 12.65 1.53
C ARG A 173 3.94 11.88 1.72
N LEU A 174 3.96 10.92 2.62
CA LEU A 174 2.78 10.19 3.09
C LEU A 174 2.59 10.45 4.59
N ARG A 175 1.35 10.44 5.06
CA ARG A 175 1.03 10.71 6.46
C ARG A 175 0.14 9.65 7.07
N TYR A 176 0.47 9.22 8.28
CA TYR A 176 -0.51 8.61 9.17
C TYR A 176 -1.16 9.72 10.03
N GLU A 177 -2.48 9.82 9.98
CA GLU A 177 -3.27 10.75 10.78
C GLU A 177 -4.21 9.97 11.72
N PRO A 178 -3.93 9.92 13.04
CA PRO A 178 -4.70 9.12 13.99
C PRO A 178 -6.14 9.59 14.18
N ARG A 179 -6.46 10.84 13.79
CA ARG A 179 -7.83 11.37 13.81
C ARG A 179 -8.71 10.80 12.69
N LEU A 180 -8.12 10.30 11.59
CA LEU A 180 -8.88 9.57 10.59
C LEU A 180 -9.18 8.17 11.13
N ARG A 181 -10.38 7.98 11.68
CA ARG A 181 -10.79 6.69 12.26
C ARG A 181 -11.73 5.96 11.32
N LEU A 182 -11.39 4.70 11.04
CA LEU A 182 -12.19 3.78 10.23
C LEU A 182 -12.49 2.53 11.06
N THR A 183 -13.70 2.00 10.99
CA THR A 183 -14.08 0.71 11.56
C THR A 183 -14.18 -0.31 10.42
N HIS A 184 -13.30 -1.31 10.43
CA HIS A 184 -13.27 -2.38 9.42
C HIS A 184 -14.10 -3.57 9.89
N PHE A 185 -15.14 -3.91 9.13
CA PHE A 185 -15.93 -5.11 9.39
C PHE A 185 -15.19 -6.36 8.91
N LEU A 186 -14.98 -7.31 9.82
CA LEU A 186 -14.44 -8.62 9.49
C LEU A 186 -15.53 -9.68 9.62
N PRO A 187 -16.07 -10.19 8.48
CA PRO A 187 -16.98 -11.31 8.51
C PRO A 187 -16.29 -12.58 9.07
N SER A 188 -17.06 -13.44 9.71
CA SER A 188 -16.59 -14.63 10.44
C SER A 188 -15.63 -15.51 9.63
N TRP A 189 -15.89 -15.69 8.33
CA TRP A 189 -15.06 -16.50 7.44
C TRP A 189 -13.64 -15.95 7.21
N ARG A 190 -13.42 -14.62 7.35
CA ARG A 190 -12.08 -14.00 7.31
C ARG A 190 -11.29 -14.26 8.60
N LEU A 191 -11.97 -14.65 9.68
CA LEU A 191 -11.38 -14.98 10.97
C LEU A 191 -10.96 -16.45 11.07
N HIS A 192 -11.04 -17.22 9.99
CA HIS A 192 -10.54 -18.59 9.96
C HIS A 192 -9.02 -18.64 9.77
N TRP A 193 -8.33 -19.53 10.49
CA TRP A 193 -6.89 -19.72 10.35
C TRP A 193 -6.46 -20.04 8.91
N SER A 194 -7.28 -20.80 8.18
CA SER A 194 -7.06 -21.12 6.77
C SER A 194 -7.07 -19.87 5.87
N TYR A 195 -7.91 -18.88 6.18
CA TYR A 195 -7.93 -17.60 5.48
C TYR A 195 -6.63 -16.83 5.74
N LEU A 196 -6.23 -16.69 7.01
CA LEU A 196 -4.99 -15.99 7.36
C LEU A 196 -3.76 -16.64 6.71
N ARG A 197 -3.69 -17.97 6.67
CA ARG A 197 -2.62 -18.68 5.94
C ARG A 197 -2.57 -18.33 4.46
N ARG A 198 -3.73 -18.31 3.79
CA ARG A 198 -3.82 -17.91 2.37
C ARG A 198 -3.42 -16.45 2.18
N LEU A 199 -3.76 -15.58 3.13
CA LEU A 199 -3.41 -14.17 3.12
C LEU A 199 -1.89 -13.96 3.27
N HIS A 200 -1.23 -14.65 4.21
CA HIS A 200 0.23 -14.61 4.34
C HIS A 200 0.95 -15.15 3.10
N ARG A 201 0.39 -16.18 2.45
CA ARG A 201 0.90 -16.64 1.16
C ARG A 201 0.79 -15.55 0.09
N ALA A 202 -0.32 -14.81 0.07
CA ALA A 202 -0.46 -13.69 -0.85
C ALA A 202 0.51 -12.54 -0.53
N PHE A 203 0.72 -12.19 0.74
CA PHE A 203 1.74 -11.21 1.15
C PHE A 203 3.13 -11.61 0.64
N GLY A 204 3.51 -12.87 0.85
CA GLY A 204 4.77 -13.39 0.32
C GLY A 204 4.87 -13.27 -1.20
N ALA A 205 3.80 -13.56 -1.94
CA ALA A 205 3.80 -13.39 -3.39
C ALA A 205 3.96 -11.91 -3.82
N SER A 206 3.27 -10.99 -3.14
CA SER A 206 3.32 -9.55 -3.44
C SER A 206 4.70 -8.93 -3.22
N THR A 207 5.52 -9.49 -2.31
CA THR A 207 6.89 -8.97 -2.08
C THR A 207 7.73 -8.92 -3.37
N VAL A 208 7.53 -9.87 -4.29
CA VAL A 208 8.24 -9.92 -5.58
C VAL A 208 7.98 -8.69 -6.44
N GLY A 209 6.78 -8.11 -6.38
CA GLY A 209 6.44 -6.87 -7.08
C GLY A 209 6.90 -5.60 -6.35
N THR A 210 7.03 -5.64 -5.02
CA THR A 210 7.50 -4.49 -4.24
C THR A 210 9.02 -4.38 -4.14
N ASP A 211 9.77 -5.48 -4.31
CA ASP A 211 11.23 -5.48 -4.19
C ASP A 211 11.94 -4.41 -5.05
N PRO A 212 11.55 -4.19 -6.33
CA PRO A 212 12.12 -3.12 -7.16
C PRO A 212 11.98 -1.72 -6.57
N TYR A 213 10.83 -1.45 -5.93
CA TYR A 213 10.53 -0.16 -5.33
C TYR A 213 11.37 0.07 -4.06
N TYR A 214 11.44 -0.94 -3.18
CA TYR A 214 12.29 -0.86 -1.99
C TYR A 214 13.76 -0.67 -2.37
N ALA A 215 14.26 -1.38 -3.38
CA ALA A 215 15.62 -1.22 -3.86
C ALA A 215 15.90 0.12 -4.55
N ALA A 216 14.86 0.82 -5.01
CA ALA A 216 14.98 2.17 -5.56
C ALA A 216 14.98 3.26 -4.47
N LEU A 217 14.39 2.98 -3.31
CA LEU A 217 14.41 3.86 -2.14
C LEU A 217 15.72 3.79 -1.33
N GLU A 218 16.60 2.84 -1.62
CA GLU A 218 17.89 2.73 -0.94
C GLU A 218 18.80 3.93 -1.27
N PRO A 219 19.35 4.65 -0.27
CA PRO A 219 20.11 5.90 -0.49
C PRO A 219 21.35 5.76 -1.38
N ILE A 220 21.94 4.56 -1.42
CA ILE A 220 23.11 4.26 -2.25
C ILE A 220 22.74 3.06 -3.10
N PRO A 221 22.59 3.23 -4.43
CA PRO A 221 22.30 2.11 -5.30
C PRO A 221 23.40 1.05 -5.13
N PRO A 222 23.05 -0.22 -4.87
CA PRO A 222 24.04 -1.26 -4.70
C PRO A 222 24.89 -1.39 -5.97
N LYS A 223 26.19 -1.08 -5.86
CA LYS A 223 27.18 -1.27 -6.94
C LYS A 223 27.81 -2.66 -6.84
N GLY A 224 28.21 -3.22 -7.97
CA GLY A 224 28.96 -4.48 -8.05
C GLY A 224 28.24 -5.65 -7.37
N ARG A 225 28.93 -6.35 -6.45
CA ARG A 225 28.41 -7.57 -5.80
C ARG A 225 27.12 -7.36 -5.00
N ALA A 226 26.84 -6.15 -4.53
CA ALA A 226 25.61 -5.87 -3.82
C ALA A 226 24.39 -5.98 -4.73
N TRP A 227 24.52 -5.79 -6.05
CA TRP A 227 23.40 -5.93 -7.00
C TRP A 227 22.99 -7.39 -7.19
N VAL A 228 23.91 -8.34 -6.98
CA VAL A 228 23.63 -9.78 -7.04
C VAL A 228 22.49 -10.15 -6.08
N ARG A 229 22.37 -9.46 -4.93
CA ARG A 229 21.30 -9.73 -3.98
C ARG A 229 19.90 -9.44 -4.51
N HIS A 230 19.77 -8.62 -5.55
CA HIS A 230 18.48 -8.26 -6.17
C HIS A 230 18.17 -9.11 -7.41
N THR A 231 19.03 -10.06 -7.78
CA THR A 231 18.74 -10.94 -8.90
C THR A 231 17.79 -12.06 -8.50
N TRP A 232 17.09 -12.58 -9.50
CA TRP A 232 16.18 -13.70 -9.37
C TRP A 232 16.86 -14.93 -8.78
N GLU A 233 18.09 -15.24 -9.22
CA GLU A 233 18.86 -16.40 -8.77
C GLU A 233 19.13 -16.32 -7.27
N TRP A 234 19.59 -15.15 -6.80
CA TRP A 234 19.88 -14.94 -5.39
C TRP A 234 18.62 -15.03 -4.54
N GLN A 235 17.55 -14.34 -4.95
CA GLN A 235 16.29 -14.33 -4.21
C GLN A 235 15.66 -15.72 -4.16
N SER A 236 15.73 -16.48 -5.25
CA SER A 236 15.30 -17.88 -5.28
C SER A 236 16.15 -18.75 -4.37
N ALA A 237 17.47 -18.59 -4.37
CA ALA A 237 18.38 -19.32 -3.49
C ALA A 237 18.13 -19.01 -2.01
N VAL A 238 17.84 -17.76 -1.64
CA VAL A 238 17.50 -17.36 -0.27
C VAL A 238 16.22 -18.06 0.20
N VAL A 239 15.18 -18.07 -0.62
CA VAL A 239 13.90 -18.72 -0.28
C VAL A 239 14.08 -20.25 -0.19
N LEU A 240 14.84 -20.87 -1.11
CA LEU A 240 15.15 -22.30 -1.05
C LEU A 240 15.97 -22.66 0.19
N LYS A 241 16.97 -21.84 0.54
CA LYS A 241 17.78 -22.01 1.75
C LYS A 241 16.90 -22.01 3.00
N HIS A 242 15.86 -21.17 3.06
CA HIS A 242 14.91 -21.16 4.17
C HIS A 242 14.27 -22.53 4.40
N PHE A 243 13.80 -23.20 3.34
CA PHE A 243 13.18 -24.52 3.43
C PHE A 243 14.19 -25.64 3.78
N VAL A 244 15.42 -25.55 3.28
CA VAL A 244 16.50 -26.52 3.61
C VAL A 244 16.91 -26.40 5.07
N THR A 245 17.05 -25.17 5.59
CA THR A 245 17.48 -24.89 6.96
C THR A 245 16.38 -25.10 8.00
N HIS A 246 15.11 -25.03 7.59
CA HIS A 246 13.97 -25.21 8.47
C HIS A 246 13.00 -26.28 7.93
N PRO A 247 13.42 -27.56 7.83
CA PRO A 247 12.59 -28.61 7.22
C PRO A 247 11.29 -28.86 7.99
N LYS A 248 11.28 -28.62 9.31
CA LYS A 248 10.08 -28.70 10.15
C LYS A 248 8.99 -27.68 9.75
N THR A 249 9.38 -26.60 9.07
CA THR A 249 8.46 -25.56 8.58
C THR A 249 7.56 -26.11 7.47
N LEU A 250 8.07 -27.00 6.62
CA LEU A 250 7.26 -27.71 5.60
C LEU A 250 6.26 -28.64 6.26
N PHE A 251 6.67 -29.41 7.28
CA PHE A 251 5.76 -30.29 8.02
C PHE A 251 4.59 -29.51 8.66
N ARG A 252 4.87 -28.32 9.21
CA ARG A 252 3.85 -27.46 9.83
C ARG A 252 2.84 -26.87 8.84
N LEU A 253 3.18 -26.74 7.56
CA LEU A 253 2.20 -26.36 6.53
C LEU A 253 1.09 -27.41 6.39
N PHE A 254 1.39 -28.68 6.61
CA PHE A 254 0.42 -29.77 6.45
C PHE A 254 -0.26 -30.18 7.76
N SER A 255 0.23 -29.69 8.91
CA SER A 255 -0.37 -29.97 10.21
C SER A 255 -1.55 -29.03 10.52
N ARG A 256 -2.67 -29.62 10.96
CA ARG A 256 -3.82 -28.88 11.53
C ARG A 256 -3.52 -28.26 12.90
N ALA A 257 -2.52 -28.78 13.62
CA ALA A 257 -2.12 -28.29 14.95
C ALA A 257 -1.33 -26.97 14.95
N GLY A 258 -1.32 -26.25 13.81
CA GLY A 258 -0.54 -25.04 13.61
C GLY A 258 -1.30 -23.74 13.79
N GLU A 259 -2.55 -23.76 14.27
CA GLU A 259 -3.34 -22.54 14.49
C GLU A 259 -2.65 -21.60 15.49
N GLY A 260 -2.56 -20.32 15.14
CA GLY A 260 -1.82 -19.32 15.92
C GLY A 260 -0.29 -19.45 15.86
N ASN A 261 0.28 -20.35 15.05
CA ASN A 261 1.72 -20.56 15.00
C ASN A 261 2.42 -19.62 13.99
N PRO A 262 3.35 -18.74 14.42
CA PRO A 262 4.01 -17.79 13.53
C PRO A 262 4.90 -18.46 12.48
N ILE A 263 5.48 -19.62 12.79
CA ILE A 263 6.33 -20.38 11.84
C ILE A 263 5.48 -20.90 10.67
N ALA A 264 4.23 -21.29 10.93
CA ALA A 264 3.34 -21.72 9.86
C ALA A 264 3.00 -20.57 8.89
N LEU A 265 2.75 -19.36 9.41
CA LEU A 265 2.49 -18.18 8.58
C LEU A 265 3.73 -17.71 7.81
N SER A 266 4.91 -17.77 8.45
CA SER A 266 6.19 -17.49 7.77
C SER A 266 6.42 -18.46 6.61
N ALA A 267 6.17 -19.75 6.82
CA ALA A 267 6.21 -20.77 5.78
C ALA A 267 5.31 -20.41 4.60
N GLU A 268 4.08 -19.97 4.88
CA GLU A 268 3.13 -19.58 3.84
C GLU A 268 3.65 -18.42 3.00
N GLY A 269 4.22 -17.39 3.65
CA GLY A 269 4.88 -16.29 2.97
C GLY A 269 6.00 -16.77 2.05
N GLN A 270 6.88 -17.66 2.52
CA GLN A 270 7.97 -18.19 1.71
C GLN A 270 7.47 -19.01 0.51
N VAL A 271 6.40 -19.81 0.69
CA VAL A 271 5.75 -20.53 -0.42
C VAL A 271 5.17 -19.56 -1.44
N GLY A 272 4.51 -18.51 -0.97
CA GLY A 272 3.96 -17.45 -1.82
C GLY A 272 5.03 -16.75 -2.65
N ARG A 273 6.11 -16.33 -1.99
CA ARG A 273 7.26 -15.68 -2.63
C ARG A 273 7.92 -16.59 -3.66
N LEU A 274 8.18 -17.85 -3.33
CA LEU A 274 8.79 -18.80 -4.26
C LEU A 274 7.94 -18.98 -5.53
N ARG A 275 6.62 -19.15 -5.37
CA ARG A 275 5.71 -19.28 -6.52
C ARG A 275 5.69 -18.03 -7.40
N ALA A 276 5.68 -16.85 -6.78
CA ALA A 276 5.74 -15.59 -7.52
C ALA A 276 7.07 -15.45 -8.27
N LEU A 277 8.22 -15.72 -7.64
CA LEU A 277 9.53 -15.72 -8.29
C LEU A 277 9.56 -16.67 -9.49
N LEU A 278 9.07 -17.90 -9.35
CA LEU A 278 9.02 -18.86 -10.45
C LEU A 278 8.19 -18.33 -11.63
N LYS A 279 7.05 -17.67 -11.35
CA LYS A 279 6.18 -17.08 -12.37
C LYS A 279 6.82 -15.88 -13.07
N THR A 280 7.61 -15.07 -12.35
CA THR A 280 8.19 -13.82 -12.87
C THR A 280 9.65 -13.96 -13.30
N ARG A 281 10.19 -15.19 -13.44
CA ARG A 281 11.62 -15.43 -13.73
C ARG A 281 12.16 -14.60 -14.89
N GLY A 282 11.40 -14.46 -15.98
CA GLY A 282 11.82 -13.70 -17.16
C GLY A 282 11.78 -12.17 -17.00
N GLU A 283 11.05 -11.67 -16.01
CA GLU A 283 10.75 -10.24 -15.86
C GLU A 283 11.30 -9.64 -14.56
N TYR A 284 11.63 -10.49 -13.57
CA TYR A 284 12.00 -10.06 -12.23
C TYR A 284 13.18 -9.08 -12.24
N ASN A 285 14.31 -9.44 -12.87
CA ASN A 285 15.47 -8.55 -12.93
C ASN A 285 15.16 -7.26 -13.74
N ALA A 286 14.37 -7.37 -14.81
CA ALA A 286 13.98 -6.23 -15.63
C ALA A 286 13.10 -5.23 -14.87
N SER A 287 12.30 -5.70 -13.91
CA SER A 287 11.45 -4.84 -13.09
C SER A 287 12.25 -3.83 -12.24
N PHE A 288 13.45 -4.21 -11.76
CA PHE A 288 14.37 -3.29 -11.07
C PHE A 288 14.87 -2.17 -11.97
N VAL A 289 15.21 -2.50 -13.22
CA VAL A 289 15.65 -1.51 -14.22
C VAL A 289 14.50 -0.56 -14.54
N ARG A 290 13.29 -1.10 -14.74
CA ARG A 290 12.09 -0.30 -15.03
C ARG A 290 11.76 0.69 -13.92
N VAL A 291 11.75 0.25 -12.66
CA VAL A 291 11.40 1.14 -11.54
C VAL A 291 12.49 2.18 -11.29
N ARG A 292 13.77 1.81 -11.36
CA ARG A 292 14.87 2.76 -11.16
C ARG A 292 15.01 3.78 -12.31
N GLY A 293 14.72 3.36 -13.53
CA GLY A 293 14.76 4.21 -14.72
C GLY A 293 13.45 4.96 -14.99
N ALA A 294 12.47 4.86 -14.10
CA ALA A 294 11.15 5.43 -14.30
C ALA A 294 11.18 6.96 -14.39
N ALA A 295 10.48 7.52 -15.38
CA ALA A 295 10.34 8.97 -15.52
C ALA A 295 9.50 9.62 -14.40
N TRP A 296 8.62 8.85 -13.76
CA TRP A 296 7.78 9.31 -12.65
C TRP A 296 8.51 9.34 -11.30
N ALA A 297 9.69 8.71 -11.19
CA ALA A 297 10.50 8.79 -9.98
C ALA A 297 11.31 10.09 -9.98
N ALA A 298 11.34 10.78 -8.85
CA ALA A 298 12.18 11.95 -8.66
C ALA A 298 13.64 11.51 -8.79
N ARG A 299 14.36 12.10 -9.74
CA ARG A 299 15.81 11.92 -9.84
C ARG A 299 16.43 12.73 -8.71
N ASP A 300 17.30 12.10 -7.94
CA ASP A 300 18.10 12.77 -6.93
C ASP A 300 19.17 13.61 -7.66
N ASP A 301 18.77 14.74 -8.26
CA ASP A 301 19.69 15.80 -8.73
C ASP A 301 20.22 16.54 -7.49
N SER A 302 20.97 15.79 -6.69
CA SER A 302 21.82 16.33 -5.61
C SER A 302 22.90 17.27 -6.17
N SER A 303 23.09 17.34 -7.49
CA SER A 303 23.92 18.34 -8.17
C SER A 303 23.29 19.73 -8.29
N ASP A 304 21.97 19.88 -8.31
CA ASP A 304 21.32 21.19 -8.50
C ASP A 304 21.06 21.93 -7.18
N ARG A 305 20.97 21.22 -6.05
CA ARG A 305 20.75 21.84 -4.74
C ARG A 305 21.99 22.56 -4.19
N GLU A 306 23.20 22.27 -4.70
CA GLU A 306 24.44 22.97 -4.32
C GLU A 306 24.68 24.27 -5.10
N GLN A 307 24.08 24.46 -6.28
CA GLN A 307 24.31 25.68 -7.07
C GLN A 307 23.49 26.90 -6.62
N HIS A 308 22.44 26.70 -5.80
CA HIS A 308 21.65 27.79 -5.21
C HIS A 308 21.93 28.06 -3.73
N ARG A 309 22.95 27.43 -3.15
CA ARG A 309 23.52 27.76 -1.84
C ARG A 309 24.94 28.31 -1.95
N LYS A 310 25.13 29.35 -2.76
CA LYS A 310 26.27 30.26 -2.55
C LYS A 310 25.76 31.51 -1.84
N PRO A 311 26.21 31.81 -0.61
CA PRO A 311 25.94 33.11 -0.02
C PRO A 311 26.59 34.18 -0.90
N ALA A 312 25.87 35.28 -1.13
CA ALA A 312 26.41 36.46 -1.78
C ALA A 312 27.72 36.86 -1.06
N ARG A 313 28.82 36.83 -1.79
CA ARG A 313 30.07 37.44 -1.35
C ARG A 313 29.80 38.92 -1.15
N SER A 314 29.88 39.38 0.09
CA SER A 314 30.06 40.81 0.39
C SER A 314 31.50 41.16 0.05
N ASP A 315 31.73 41.63 -1.18
CA ASP A 315 32.95 42.35 -1.51
C ASP A 315 32.94 43.69 -0.77
N GLY A 316 34.06 43.99 -0.13
CA GLY A 316 34.17 44.99 0.91
C GLY A 316 34.25 46.43 0.44
N ILE A 317 34.23 47.32 1.43
CA ILE A 317 34.88 48.62 1.34
C ILE A 317 35.75 48.80 2.58
N THR A 318 36.99 49.19 2.28
CA THR A 318 38.13 49.36 3.16
C THR A 318 38.25 50.83 3.56
N LYS A 319 38.69 51.05 4.81
CA LYS A 319 39.67 52.07 5.27
C LYS A 319 39.24 53.49 5.70
N VAL A 320 40.06 53.96 6.66
CA VAL A 320 40.33 55.32 7.20
C VAL A 320 39.30 55.75 8.26
N GLU A 321 39.62 56.04 9.52
CA GLU A 321 40.81 56.60 10.18
C GLU A 321 40.94 56.04 11.61
#